data_AF-A0A6B3HX80-F1
#
_entry.id   AF-A0A6B3HX80-F1
#
_cell.length_a   1.000
_cell.length_b   1.000
_cell.length_c   1.000
_cell.angle_alpha   90.00
_cell.angle_beta   90.00
_cell.angle_gamma   90.00
#
_symmetry.space_group_name_H-M   'P 1'
#
loop_
_entity.id
_entity.type
_entity.pdbx_description
1 polymer ?
#
loop_
_entity_poly.entity_id
_entity_poly.type
_entity_poly.pdbx_seq_one_letter_code
_entity_poly.pdbx_strand_id
1 'polypeptide(L)'
;EPTAEDLRRDGRPAQELLDAQGKDRPIWAVASLDDVKAGFDNVPYPKERVHYVQGRVEDTVPGQAPEQISILRLDTDWYASTKHELEHLYSRLVSGGVLLIDDYGYWQGSRQAVDEFLDKTGERLLLLRMDEGRI
;
A
#
# COMPACT_ATOMS: atom_id res chain seq x y z
N GLU A 1 6.39 -6.89 7.12
CA GLU A 1 6.96 -8.23 6.91
C GLU A 1 5.85 -9.12 6.38
N PRO A 2 6.13 -9.95 5.37
CA PRO A 2 5.11 -10.83 4.81
C PRO A 2 4.76 -11.97 5.77
N THR A 3 3.53 -12.45 5.68
CA THR A 3 3.02 -13.63 6.41
C THR A 3 2.71 -14.77 5.43
N ALA A 4 2.04 -15.82 5.91
CA ALA A 4 1.70 -16.99 5.08
C ALA A 4 0.68 -16.67 3.97
N GLU A 5 -0.10 -15.61 4.18
CA GLU A 5 -1.08 -15.05 3.26
C GLU A 5 -0.42 -14.33 2.07
N ASP A 6 0.83 -13.88 2.24
CA ASP A 6 1.55 -13.08 1.25
C ASP A 6 2.25 -13.96 0.22
N LEU A 7 1.42 -14.54 -0.66
CA LEU A 7 1.86 -15.32 -1.80
C LEU A 7 1.85 -14.46 -3.06
N ARG A 8 2.82 -14.65 -3.96
CA ARG A 8 2.73 -14.10 -5.32
C ARG A 8 1.55 -14.72 -6.05
N ARG A 9 1.14 -14.09 -7.14
CA ARG A 9 0.12 -14.62 -8.07
C ARG A 9 0.38 -16.06 -8.54
N ASP A 10 1.63 -16.54 -8.56
CA ASP A 10 1.99 -17.92 -8.92
C ASP A 10 2.01 -18.91 -7.74
N GLY A 11 1.67 -18.44 -6.54
CA GLY A 11 1.60 -19.25 -5.31
C GLY A 11 2.89 -19.33 -4.51
N ARG A 12 3.99 -18.73 -4.97
CA ARG A 12 5.25 -18.73 -4.20
C ARG A 12 5.18 -17.76 -3.02
N PRO A 13 5.66 -18.14 -1.83
CA PRO A 13 5.71 -17.24 -0.67
C PRO A 13 6.60 -16.01 -0.92
N ALA A 14 6.16 -14.84 -0.48
CA ALA A 14 6.97 -13.62 -0.51
C ALA A 14 8.29 -13.80 0.25
N GLN A 15 8.24 -14.47 1.42
CA GLN A 15 9.40 -14.72 2.26
C GLN A 15 10.52 -15.47 1.51
N GLU A 16 10.19 -16.46 0.69
CA GLU A 16 11.17 -17.21 -0.10
C GLU A 16 11.94 -16.29 -1.07
N LEU A 17 11.25 -15.33 -1.67
CA LEU A 17 11.84 -14.40 -2.63
C LEU A 17 12.71 -13.36 -1.96
N LEU A 18 12.27 -12.89 -0.79
CA LEU A 18 13.02 -11.96 0.04
C LEU A 18 14.29 -12.63 0.58
N ASP A 19 14.20 -13.87 1.07
CA ASP A 19 15.35 -14.63 1.58
C ASP A 19 16.36 -14.98 0.49
N ALA A 20 15.90 -15.21 -0.74
CA ALA A 20 16.77 -15.50 -1.89
C ALA A 20 17.61 -14.31 -2.36
N GLN A 21 17.35 -13.09 -1.85
CA GLN A 21 17.99 -11.86 -2.32
C GLN A 21 18.53 -11.02 -1.15
N GLY A 22 19.73 -10.46 -1.32
CA GLY A 22 20.26 -9.48 -0.39
C GLY A 22 19.34 -8.25 -0.28
N LYS A 23 19.33 -7.59 0.87
CA LYS A 23 18.53 -6.37 1.14
C LYS A 23 18.89 -5.18 0.26
N ASP A 24 20.01 -5.26 -0.45
CA ASP A 24 20.47 -4.30 -1.46
C ASP A 24 19.73 -4.43 -2.80
N ARG A 25 18.85 -5.42 -2.96
CA ARG A 25 18.09 -5.64 -4.20
C ARG A 25 16.78 -4.86 -4.26
N PRO A 26 16.33 -4.45 -5.47
CA PRO A 26 15.10 -3.67 -5.66
C PRO A 26 13.85 -4.30 -5.05
N ILE A 27 13.82 -5.63 -4.90
CA ILE A 27 12.69 -6.36 -4.32
C ILE A 27 12.38 -5.94 -2.87
N TRP A 28 13.37 -5.42 -2.15
CA TRP A 28 13.21 -4.95 -0.78
C TRP A 28 12.79 -3.48 -0.70
N ALA A 29 12.82 -2.75 -1.82
CA ALA A 29 12.45 -1.33 -1.92
C ALA A 29 13.05 -0.45 -0.80
N VAL A 30 14.29 -0.74 -0.38
CA VAL A 30 14.90 -0.05 0.76
C VAL A 30 15.21 1.40 0.39
N ALA A 31 14.59 2.33 1.11
CA ALA A 31 14.89 3.75 1.06
C ALA A 31 14.80 4.34 2.47
N SER A 32 15.76 5.20 2.83
CA SER A 32 15.66 6.02 4.04
C SER A 32 14.74 7.22 3.83
N LEU A 33 14.32 7.88 4.91
CA LEU A 33 13.57 9.13 4.82
C LEU A 33 14.34 10.21 4.05
N ASP A 34 15.67 10.24 4.18
CA ASP A 34 16.51 11.22 3.47
C ASP A 34 16.59 10.91 1.97
N ASP A 35 16.63 9.63 1.57
CA ASP A 35 16.55 9.23 0.16
C ASP A 35 15.21 9.68 -0.46
N VAL A 36 14.11 9.48 0.26
CA VAL A 36 12.77 9.91 -0.18
C VAL A 36 12.70 11.44 -0.30
N LYS A 37 13.19 12.19 0.71
CA LYS A 37 13.23 13.65 0.67
C LYS A 37 14.07 14.16 -0.50
N ALA A 38 15.25 13.57 -0.74
CA ALA A 38 16.11 13.91 -1.86
C ALA A 38 15.43 13.61 -3.21
N GLY A 39 14.64 12.53 -3.32
CA GLY A 39 13.82 12.24 -4.49
C GLY A 39 12.76 13.33 -4.74
N PHE A 40 12.12 13.81 -3.68
CA PHE A 40 11.11 14.88 -3.75
C PHE A 40 11.69 16.27 -4.01
N ASP A 41 12.98 16.53 -3.77
CA ASP A 41 13.61 17.84 -4.00
C ASP A 41 13.51 18.32 -5.45
N ASN A 42 13.40 17.39 -6.40
CA ASN A 42 13.28 17.69 -7.83
C ASN A 42 11.83 17.74 -8.32
N VAL A 43 10.85 17.47 -7.46
CA VAL A 43 9.43 17.52 -7.82
C VAL A 43 8.95 18.97 -7.70
N PRO A 44 8.35 19.57 -8.75
CA PRO A 44 7.85 20.94 -8.72
C PRO A 44 6.52 21.05 -7.94
N TYR A 45 6.52 20.63 -6.68
CA TYR A 45 5.40 20.67 -5.76
C TYR A 45 5.77 21.43 -4.48
N PRO A 46 4.87 22.24 -3.88
CA PRO A 46 5.20 23.01 -2.68
C PRO A 46 5.59 22.09 -1.52
N LYS A 47 6.81 22.28 -1.00
CA LYS A 47 7.41 21.40 0.03
C LYS A 47 6.60 21.41 1.32
N GLU A 48 6.00 22.54 1.67
CA GLU A 48 5.15 22.72 2.85
C GLU A 48 3.82 21.93 2.78
N ARG A 49 3.44 21.44 1.60
CA ARG A 49 2.26 20.58 1.40
C ARG A 49 2.62 19.09 1.39
N VAL A 50 3.90 18.76 1.53
CA VAL A 50 4.37 17.38 1.62
C VAL A 50 4.58 17.04 3.09
N HIS A 51 3.83 16.04 3.57
CA HIS A 51 3.92 15.56 4.94
C HIS A 51 4.48 14.13 4.92
N TYR A 52 5.63 13.94 5.56
CA TYR A 52 6.26 12.62 5.70
C TYR A 52 5.89 12.01 7.04
N VAL A 53 5.26 10.84 7.01
CA VAL A 53 4.90 10.07 8.21
C VAL A 53 5.84 8.87 8.28
N GLN A 54 6.84 8.92 9.17
CA GLN A 54 7.81 7.83 9.34
C GLN A 54 7.29 6.80 10.34
N GLY A 55 7.26 5.54 9.92
CA GLY A 55 6.85 4.42 10.75
C GLY A 55 6.11 3.37 9.92
N ARG A 56 5.71 2.27 10.56
CA ARG A 56 4.83 1.30 9.93
C ARG A 56 3.43 1.90 9.79
N VAL A 57 2.69 1.52 8.75
CA VAL A 57 1.31 1.99 8.57
C VAL A 57 0.43 1.54 9.73
N GLU A 58 0.69 0.33 10.26
CA GLU A 58 0.00 -0.25 11.41
C GLU A 58 0.19 0.57 12.70
N ASP A 59 1.31 1.29 12.82
CA ASP A 59 1.64 2.11 13.99
C ASP A 59 1.21 3.58 13.84
N THR A 60 1.08 4.07 12.61
CA THR A 60 0.91 5.51 12.32
C THR A 60 -0.49 5.88 11.83
N VAL A 61 -1.19 4.96 11.19
CA VAL A 61 -2.59 5.07 10.80
C VAL A 61 -3.44 4.43 11.91
N PRO A 62 -4.56 5.05 12.34
CA PRO A 62 -5.19 6.27 11.81
C PRO A 62 -4.63 7.62 12.32
N GLY A 63 -3.68 7.61 13.27
CA GLY A 63 -3.33 8.79 14.08
C GLY A 63 -2.80 10.00 13.30
N GLN A 64 -2.00 9.78 12.26
CA GLN A 64 -1.39 10.86 11.45
C GLN A 64 -2.07 11.08 10.10
N ALA A 65 -3.08 10.28 9.76
CA ALA A 65 -3.78 10.40 8.49
C ALA A 65 -4.73 11.61 8.50
N PRO A 66 -4.93 12.29 7.36
CA PRO A 66 -5.90 13.38 7.26
C PRO A 66 -7.33 12.89 7.47
N GLU A 67 -8.23 13.77 7.90
CA GLU A 67 -9.66 13.44 8.12
C GLU A 67 -10.41 13.15 6.81
N GLN A 68 -10.00 13.80 5.72
CA GLN A 68 -10.60 13.66 4.40
C GLN A 68 -9.54 13.35 3.35
N ILE A 69 -9.83 12.39 2.48
CA ILE A 69 -8.92 11.89 1.46
C ILE A 69 -9.62 11.96 0.10
N SER A 70 -8.99 12.61 -0.88
CA SER A 70 -9.47 12.62 -2.27
C SER A 70 -8.92 11.46 -3.10
N ILE A 71 -7.67 11.08 -2.86
CA ILE A 71 -7.00 9.94 -3.49
C ILE A 71 -6.31 9.14 -2.40
N LEU A 72 -6.69 7.86 -2.27
CA LEU A 72 -6.06 6.90 -1.36
C LEU A 72 -5.32 5.87 -2.20
N ARG A 73 -3.98 5.84 -2.13
CA ARG A 73 -3.16 4.82 -2.80
C ARG A 73 -2.54 3.90 -1.76
N LEU A 74 -2.87 2.61 -1.86
CA LEU A 74 -2.30 1.54 -1.05
C LEU A 74 -1.25 0.80 -1.88
N ASP A 75 -0.02 0.78 -1.39
CA ASP A 75 1.17 0.21 -2.02
C ASP A 75 2.10 -0.27 -0.91
N THR A 76 1.63 -1.29 -0.20
CA THR A 76 2.30 -1.85 0.98
C THR A 76 2.52 -3.36 0.86
N ASP A 77 2.20 -3.95 -0.30
CA ASP A 77 2.31 -5.36 -0.70
C ASP A 77 1.48 -6.38 0.11
N TRP A 78 1.44 -6.24 1.43
CA TRP A 78 1.08 -7.32 2.34
C TRP A 78 -0.38 -7.29 2.78
N TYR A 79 -0.90 -8.47 3.16
CA TYR A 79 -2.25 -8.65 3.70
C TYR A 79 -2.47 -7.73 4.92
N ALA A 80 -1.56 -7.78 5.90
CA ALA A 80 -1.73 -7.08 7.17
C ALA A 80 -1.79 -5.56 7.00
N SER A 81 -0.88 -4.99 6.20
CA SER A 81 -0.83 -3.55 5.93
C SER A 81 -2.02 -3.10 5.08
N THR A 82 -2.33 -3.81 3.99
CA THR A 82 -3.48 -3.50 3.12
C THR A 82 -4.78 -3.51 3.93
N LYS A 83 -4.98 -4.52 4.78
CA LYS A 83 -6.15 -4.63 5.65
C LYS A 83 -6.25 -3.47 6.65
N HIS A 84 -5.16 -3.17 7.35
CA HIS A 84 -5.10 -2.08 8.32
C HIS A 84 -5.43 -0.73 7.67
N GLU A 85 -4.85 -0.46 6.51
CA GLU A 85 -5.11 0.77 5.76
C GLU A 85 -6.58 0.88 5.33
N LEU A 86 -7.18 -0.19 4.78
CA LEU A 86 -8.59 -0.18 4.39
C LEU A 86 -9.52 0.05 5.58
N GLU A 87 -9.30 -0.65 6.71
CA GLU A 87 -10.16 -0.54 7.89
C GLU A 87 -10.14 0.87 8.50
N HIS A 88 -9.03 1.60 8.36
CA HIS A 88 -8.85 2.90 9.00
C HIS A 88 -8.97 4.11 8.07
N LEU A 89 -8.69 3.96 6.77
CA LEU A 89 -8.61 5.06 5.81
C LEU A 89 -9.77 5.08 4.82
N TYR A 90 -10.41 3.96 4.51
CA TYR A 90 -11.47 3.93 3.50
C TYR A 90 -12.63 4.86 3.86
N SER A 91 -13.05 4.87 5.13
CA SER A 91 -14.13 5.75 5.62
C SER A 91 -13.82 7.25 5.53
N ARG A 92 -12.54 7.61 5.32
CA ARG A 92 -12.07 8.99 5.14
C ARG A 92 -12.03 9.40 3.68
N LEU A 93 -12.22 8.45 2.74
CA LEU A 93 -12.31 8.74 1.32
C LEU A 93 -13.61 9.52 1.05
N VAL A 94 -13.47 10.70 0.45
CA VAL A 94 -14.63 11.55 0.16
C VAL A 94 -15.47 10.96 -0.98
N SER A 95 -16.74 11.37 -1.07
CA SER A 95 -17.58 11.03 -2.23
C SER A 95 -16.93 11.52 -3.52
N GLY A 96 -16.79 10.61 -4.51
CA GLY A 96 -16.06 10.87 -5.76
C GLY A 96 -14.54 10.74 -5.65
N GLY A 97 -14.01 10.36 -4.48
CA GLY A 97 -12.60 10.04 -4.30
C GLY A 97 -12.20 8.74 -5.02
N VAL A 98 -10.89 8.54 -5.17
CA VAL A 98 -10.32 7.39 -5.89
C VAL A 98 -9.49 6.54 -4.93
N LEU A 99 -9.79 5.24 -4.89
CA LEU A 99 -8.97 4.22 -4.24
C LEU A 99 -8.10 3.52 -5.30
N LEU A 100 -6.79 3.53 -5.08
CA LEU A 100 -5.79 2.82 -5.88
C LEU A 100 -5.20 1.72 -5.01
N ILE A 101 -5.21 0.48 -5.51
CA ILE A 101 -4.61 -0.67 -4.83
C ILE A 101 -3.58 -1.26 -5.79
N ASP A 102 -2.30 -0.99 -5.53
CA ASP A 102 -1.21 -1.35 -6.44
C ASP A 102 -1.08 -2.87 -6.59
N ASP A 103 -1.20 -3.57 -5.46
CA ASP A 103 -0.82 -4.96 -5.31
C ASP A 103 -1.94 -5.98 -5.52
N TYR A 104 -3.17 -5.54 -5.77
CA TYR A 104 -4.35 -6.41 -5.88
C TYR A 104 -4.17 -7.52 -6.93
N GLY A 105 -3.49 -7.20 -8.02
CA GLY A 105 -3.19 -8.12 -9.11
C GLY A 105 -2.03 -9.08 -8.84
N TYR A 106 -1.11 -8.69 -7.95
CA TYR A 106 0.21 -9.30 -7.82
C TYR A 106 0.37 -10.15 -6.55
N TRP A 107 -0.09 -9.63 -5.41
CA TRP A 107 -0.01 -10.29 -4.11
C TRP A 107 -1.37 -10.84 -3.69
N GLN A 108 -1.41 -12.15 -3.40
CA GLN A 108 -2.63 -12.81 -2.93
C GLN A 108 -3.07 -12.26 -1.58
N GLY A 109 -2.13 -11.91 -0.70
CA GLY A 109 -2.41 -11.28 0.59
C GLY A 109 -3.12 -9.93 0.44
N SER A 110 -2.57 -9.02 -0.38
CA SER A 110 -3.23 -7.74 -0.68
C SER A 110 -4.64 -7.94 -1.26
N ARG A 111 -4.79 -8.87 -2.23
CA ARG A 111 -6.10 -9.21 -2.79
C ARG A 111 -7.08 -9.70 -1.72
N GLN A 112 -6.66 -10.66 -0.91
CA GLN A 112 -7.49 -11.26 0.13
C GLN A 112 -7.96 -10.20 1.13
N ALA A 113 -7.09 -9.28 1.55
CA ALA A 113 -7.45 -8.19 2.45
C ALA A 113 -8.56 -7.29 1.86
N VAL A 114 -8.45 -6.97 0.57
CA VAL A 114 -9.45 -6.16 -0.15
C VAL A 114 -10.77 -6.91 -0.30
N ASP A 115 -10.73 -8.18 -0.69
CA ASP A 115 -11.94 -8.99 -0.90
C ASP A 115 -12.69 -9.17 0.43
N GLU A 116 -11.98 -9.50 1.53
CA GLU A 116 -12.55 -9.58 2.87
C GLU A 116 -13.17 -8.25 3.32
N PHE A 117 -12.52 -7.12 3.00
CA PHE A 117 -13.05 -5.79 3.32
C PHE A 117 -14.36 -5.51 2.59
N LEU A 118 -14.43 -5.80 1.28
CA LEU A 118 -15.65 -5.61 0.48
C LEU A 118 -16.78 -6.51 0.97
N ASP A 119 -16.49 -7.77 1.27
CA ASP A 119 -17.47 -8.71 1.81
C ASP A 119 -18.00 -8.27 3.19
N LYS A 120 -17.10 -7.81 4.08
CA LYS A 120 -17.44 -7.36 5.43
C LYS A 120 -18.29 -6.08 5.43
N THR A 121 -18.00 -5.14 4.53
CA THR A 121 -18.64 -3.82 4.49
C THR A 121 -19.88 -3.78 3.58
N GLY A 122 -19.96 -4.68 2.60
CA GLY A 122 -20.98 -4.66 1.57
C GLY A 122 -20.79 -3.55 0.53
N GLU A 123 -19.62 -2.90 0.51
CA GLU A 123 -19.27 -1.86 -0.45
C GLU A 123 -19.25 -2.42 -1.88
N ARG A 124 -19.86 -1.70 -2.81
CA ARG A 124 -19.95 -2.11 -4.21
C ARG A 124 -19.11 -1.20 -5.09
N LEU A 125 -17.80 -1.37 -4.98
CA LEU A 125 -16.83 -0.63 -5.77
C LEU A 125 -16.78 -1.17 -7.20
N LEU A 126 -16.72 -0.25 -8.18
CA LEU A 126 -16.29 -0.60 -9.53
C LEU A 126 -14.77 -0.73 -9.54
N LEU A 127 -14.27 -1.98 -9.56
CA LEU A 127 -12.84 -2.25 -9.66
C LEU A 127 -12.40 -2.23 -11.12
N LEU A 128 -11.61 -1.23 -11.49
CA LEU A 128 -11.01 -1.11 -12.83
C LEU A 128 -9.53 -1.50 -12.76
N ARG A 129 -9.15 -2.48 -13.58
CA ARG A 129 -7.75 -2.88 -13.71
C ARG A 129 -6.98 -1.83 -14.52
N MET A 130 -5.87 -1.34 -13.97
CA MET A 130 -5.00 -0.38 -14.68
C MET A 130 -3.90 -1.07 -15.49
N ASP A 131 -3.03 -1.85 -14.86
CA ASP A 131 -1.91 -2.53 -15.55
C ASP A 131 -1.42 -3.76 -14.78
N GLU A 132 -0.38 -4.42 -15.32
CA GLU A 132 0.47 -5.41 -14.64
C GLU A 132 1.87 -4.82 -14.45
N GLY A 133 2.32 -4.64 -13.21
CA GLY A 133 3.67 -4.18 -12.94
C GLY A 133 4.05 -4.34 -11.48
N ARG A 134 5.26 -4.84 -11.27
CA ARG A 134 6.10 -4.50 -10.12
C ARG A 134 7.38 -4.00 -10.79
N ILE A 135 7.86 -2.83 -10.40
CA ILE A 135 9.05 -2.21 -11.00
C ILE A 135 10.20 -3.23 -11.12
#